data_AF-A0A817N7E7-F1
#
_entry.id   AF-A0A817N7E7-F1
#
_cell.length_a   1.000
_cell.length_b   1.000
_cell.length_c   1.000
_cell.angle_alpha   90.00
_cell.angle_beta   90.00
_cell.angle_gamma   90.00
#
_symmetry.space_group_name_H-M   'P 1'
#
loop_
_entity.id
_entity.type
_entity.pdbx_description
1 polymer ?
#
loop_
_entity_poly.entity_id
_entity_poly.type
_entity_poly.pdbx_seq_one_letter_code
_entity_poly.pdbx_strand_id
1 'polypeptide(L)'
;MKTVVKSNVPLISNSFVTCYSDYFVINLYYFPFGNKKLNYNDIRSCKLHSTDDLGMLSCKSWGMSLTPVWWHYDTKRFMRKNYILLDTNHWPQIGLTMDDNDLINVYYLIKKKMSFNQSNIYNENLIYDSSKIISEKEVEYQKSLQNIKKN
;
A
#
# COMPACT_ATOMS: atom_id res chain seq x y z
N MET A 1 21.92 -8.67 -6.39
CA MET A 1 20.47 -8.73 -6.11
C MET A 1 20.22 -9.73 -4.98
N LYS A 2 19.80 -9.30 -3.79
CA LYS A 2 19.30 -10.22 -2.76
C LYS A 2 17.84 -10.52 -3.10
N THR A 3 17.56 -11.75 -3.52
CA THR A 3 16.20 -12.25 -3.68
C THR A 3 15.57 -12.26 -2.28
N VAL A 4 14.76 -11.25 -1.97
CA VAL A 4 13.97 -11.24 -0.74
C VAL A 4 12.93 -12.34 -0.92
N VAL A 5 13.17 -13.49 -0.30
CA VAL A 5 12.21 -14.60 -0.28
C VAL A 5 10.95 -14.06 0.38
N LYS A 6 9.84 -14.03 -0.37
CA LYS A 6 8.54 -13.62 0.16
C LYS A 6 8.17 -14.58 1.29
N SER A 7 8.12 -14.06 2.51
CA SER A 7 7.66 -14.85 3.65
C SER A 7 6.16 -15.05 3.53
N ASN A 8 5.73 -16.30 3.42
CA ASN A 8 4.32 -16.69 3.49
C ASN A 8 3.83 -16.80 4.95
N VAL A 9 4.61 -16.34 5.92
CA VAL A 9 4.21 -16.28 7.32
C VAL A 9 3.46 -14.97 7.56
N PRO A 10 2.20 -15.01 8.04
CA PRO A 10 1.45 -13.81 8.34
C PRO A 10 2.06 -13.10 9.56
N LEU A 11 2.21 -11.77 9.45
CA LEU A 11 2.63 -10.89 10.55
C LEU A 11 1.46 -10.56 11.47
N ILE A 12 0.27 -10.40 10.89
CA ILE A 12 -1.00 -10.18 11.58
C ILE A 12 -2.05 -10.99 10.82
N SER A 13 -2.96 -11.64 11.53
CA SER A 13 -4.10 -12.32 10.91
C SER A 13 -5.31 -12.24 11.82
N ASN A 14 -6.43 -11.73 11.28
CA ASN A 14 -7.73 -11.72 11.92
C ASN A 14 -8.82 -12.11 10.91
N SER A 15 -10.09 -12.00 11.32
CA SER A 15 -11.23 -12.38 10.49
C SER A 15 -11.34 -11.62 9.16
N PHE A 16 -10.83 -10.39 9.09
CA PHE A 16 -11.03 -9.48 7.97
C PHE A 16 -9.77 -9.18 7.18
N VAL A 17 -8.59 -9.29 7.81
CA VAL A 17 -7.31 -8.93 7.20
C VAL A 17 -6.21 -9.91 7.62
N THR A 18 -5.38 -10.28 6.65
CA THR A 18 -4.13 -11.00 6.88
C THR A 18 -2.97 -10.22 6.25
N CYS A 19 -2.04 -9.75 7.07
CA CYS A 19 -0.89 -8.95 6.65
C CYS A 19 0.37 -9.82 6.54
N TYR A 20 1.07 -9.69 5.41
CA TYR A 20 2.37 -10.34 5.15
C TYR A 20 3.48 -9.28 5.06
N SER A 21 4.69 -9.73 4.75
CA SER A 21 5.87 -8.85 4.65
C SER A 21 5.76 -7.75 3.59
N ASP A 22 5.14 -8.05 2.45
CA ASP A 22 5.15 -7.26 1.21
C ASP A 22 3.73 -6.90 0.72
N TYR A 23 2.71 -7.63 1.18
CA TYR A 23 1.32 -7.37 0.86
C TYR A 23 0.43 -7.66 2.05
N PHE A 24 -0.86 -7.35 1.93
CA PHE A 24 -1.90 -7.87 2.80
C PHE A 24 -3.10 -8.32 1.98
N VAL A 25 -3.94 -9.14 2.61
CA VAL A 25 -5.16 -9.70 2.04
C VAL A 25 -6.32 -9.19 2.86
N ILE A 26 -7.34 -8.68 2.19
CA ILE A 26 -8.63 -8.34 2.76
C ILE A 26 -9.55 -9.53 2.51
N ASN A 27 -9.95 -10.18 3.59
CA ASN A 27 -10.85 -11.32 3.57
C ASN A 27 -12.28 -10.85 3.32
N LEU A 28 -13.06 -11.64 2.58
CA LEU A 28 -14.46 -11.35 2.26
C LEU A 28 -14.67 -9.98 1.58
N TYR A 29 -13.68 -9.55 0.77
CA TYR A 29 -13.75 -8.30 0.02
C TYR A 29 -14.75 -8.38 -1.15
N TYR A 30 -14.77 -9.52 -1.85
CA TYR A 30 -15.75 -9.86 -2.88
C TYR A 30 -16.68 -10.94 -2.35
N PHE A 31 -17.44 -10.59 -1.30
CA PHE A 31 -18.40 -11.49 -0.69
C PHE A 31 -19.35 -12.11 -1.74
N PRO A 32 -19.68 -13.42 -1.66
CA PRO A 32 -19.38 -14.33 -0.53
C PRO A 32 -18.04 -15.08 -0.55
N PHE A 33 -17.28 -15.10 -1.65
CA PHE A 33 -16.16 -16.06 -1.79
C PHE A 33 -14.81 -15.45 -2.13
N GLY A 34 -14.71 -14.15 -2.35
CA GLY A 34 -13.47 -13.54 -2.83
C GLY A 34 -12.77 -12.67 -1.80
N ASN A 35 -11.44 -12.74 -1.84
CA ASN A 35 -10.53 -11.90 -1.09
C ASN A 35 -9.87 -10.90 -2.03
N LYS A 36 -9.34 -9.81 -1.49
CA LYS A 36 -8.55 -8.85 -2.27
C LYS A 36 -7.13 -8.78 -1.73
N LYS A 37 -6.16 -9.06 -2.59
CA LYS A 37 -4.74 -8.86 -2.30
C LYS A 37 -4.33 -7.43 -2.68
N LEU A 38 -3.58 -6.77 -1.81
CA LEU A 38 -3.04 -5.43 -2.05
C LEU A 38 -1.58 -5.37 -1.62
N ASN A 39 -0.71 -4.89 -2.50
CA ASN A 39 0.67 -4.60 -2.12
C ASN A 39 0.72 -3.27 -1.39
N TYR A 40 1.61 -3.12 -0.40
CA TYR A 40 1.74 -1.85 0.31
C TYR A 40 2.17 -0.69 -0.61
N ASN A 41 2.84 -0.99 -1.72
CA ASN A 41 3.27 -0.02 -2.73
C ASN A 41 2.12 0.57 -3.54
N ASP A 42 1.00 -0.15 -3.64
CA ASP A 42 -0.16 0.28 -4.41
C ASP A 42 -1.04 1.25 -3.60
N ILE A 43 -0.72 1.46 -2.31
CA ILE A 43 -1.46 2.33 -1.41
C ILE A 43 -0.84 3.72 -1.44
N ARG A 44 -1.61 4.70 -1.93
CA ARG A 44 -1.24 6.11 -1.94
C ARG A 44 -1.43 6.75 -0.57
N SER A 45 -2.54 6.44 0.10
CA SER A 45 -2.78 6.94 1.46
C SER A 45 -3.53 5.92 2.33
N CYS A 46 -3.22 5.96 3.62
CA CYS A 46 -3.86 5.16 4.66
C CYS A 46 -4.18 6.10 5.81
N LYS A 47 -5.48 6.22 6.13
CA LYS A 47 -6.01 7.14 7.14
C LYS A 47 -6.94 6.40 8.09
N LEU A 48 -6.93 6.81 9.36
CA LEU A 48 -7.89 6.36 10.36
C LEU A 48 -8.99 7.42 10.46
N HIS A 49 -10.25 6.99 10.40
CA HIS A 49 -11.43 7.86 10.45
C HIS A 49 -12.44 7.35 11.47
N SER A 50 -13.28 8.26 12.01
CA SER A 50 -14.44 7.90 12.82
C SER A 50 -15.58 7.47 11.91
N THR A 51 -16.32 6.44 12.31
CA THR A 51 -17.56 6.06 11.62
C THR A 51 -18.64 7.12 11.75
N ASP A 52 -18.54 8.04 12.71
CA ASP A 52 -19.48 9.17 12.84
C ASP A 52 -19.38 10.13 11.63
N ASP A 53 -18.22 10.15 10.95
CA ASP A 53 -18.01 10.90 9.70
C ASP A 53 -18.77 10.28 8.51
N LEU A 54 -19.17 9.01 8.64
CA LEU A 54 -19.96 8.33 7.63
C LEU A 54 -21.44 8.66 7.86
N GLY A 55 -22.02 9.47 6.98
CA GLY A 55 -23.45 9.79 7.04
C GLY A 55 -24.32 8.52 7.09
N MET A 56 -25.55 8.63 7.62
CA MET A 56 -26.49 7.52 7.87
C MET A 56 -26.67 6.51 6.72
N LEU A 57 -26.45 6.95 5.47
CA LEU A 57 -26.59 6.15 4.25
C LEU A 57 -25.38 5.23 3.95
N SER A 58 -24.34 5.29 4.77
CA SER A 58 -23.10 4.48 4.64
C SER A 58 -23.21 3.08 5.27
N CYS A 59 -24.34 2.78 5.90
CA CYS A 59 -24.60 1.58 6.72
C CYS A 59 -24.85 0.28 5.94
N LYS A 60 -24.29 0.09 4.74
CA LYS A 60 -24.26 -1.26 4.14
C LYS A 60 -23.39 -2.19 5.01
N SER A 61 -23.43 -3.50 4.79
CA SER A 61 -22.48 -4.42 5.45
C SER A 61 -21.31 -4.79 4.54
N TRP A 62 -21.43 -4.55 3.23
CA TRP A 62 -20.43 -4.86 2.20
C TRP A 62 -20.67 -4.05 0.91
N GLY A 63 -19.69 -4.06 0.02
CA GLY A 63 -19.78 -3.41 -1.28
C GLY A 63 -19.76 -1.89 -1.18
N MET A 64 -20.29 -1.23 -2.20
CA MET A 64 -20.42 0.22 -2.26
C MET A 64 -21.86 0.66 -1.95
N SER A 65 -22.02 1.74 -1.19
CA SER A 65 -23.30 2.44 -0.98
C SER A 65 -23.33 3.72 -1.83
N LEU A 66 -23.93 4.80 -1.32
CA LEU A 66 -23.85 6.13 -1.93
C LEU A 66 -22.51 6.85 -1.67
N THR A 67 -21.62 6.24 -0.88
CA THR A 67 -20.27 6.76 -0.63
C THR A 67 -19.26 6.10 -1.58
N PRO A 68 -18.17 6.79 -1.96
CA PRO A 68 -17.12 6.25 -2.85
C PRO A 68 -16.18 5.27 -2.13
N VAL A 69 -16.69 4.54 -1.14
CA VAL A 69 -15.95 3.59 -0.31
C VAL A 69 -16.54 2.20 -0.49
N TRP A 70 -15.71 1.27 -0.97
CA TRP A 70 -16.02 -0.14 -1.04
C TRP A 70 -15.57 -0.85 0.22
N TRP A 71 -16.52 -1.53 0.85
CA TRP A 71 -16.30 -2.22 2.09
C TRP A 71 -16.24 -3.74 1.88
N HIS A 72 -15.29 -4.37 2.56
CA HIS A 72 -15.38 -5.80 2.83
C HIS A 72 -16.60 -6.13 3.72
N TYR A 73 -16.99 -7.39 3.75
CA TYR A 73 -18.15 -7.84 4.53
C TYR A 73 -17.84 -7.89 6.03
N ASP A 74 -18.48 -7.00 6.79
CA ASP A 74 -18.46 -6.97 8.26
C ASP A 74 -19.88 -6.77 8.79
N THR A 75 -20.45 -7.82 9.41
CA THR A 75 -21.80 -7.78 9.98
C THR A 75 -21.90 -6.85 11.19
N LYS A 76 -20.78 -6.58 11.87
CA LYS A 76 -20.75 -5.74 13.08
C LYS A 76 -20.34 -4.30 12.77
N ARG A 77 -20.25 -3.92 11.48
CA ARG A 77 -19.72 -2.61 11.07
C ARG A 77 -20.42 -1.43 11.73
N PHE A 78 -21.73 -1.49 11.88
CA PHE A 78 -22.53 -0.44 12.53
C PHE A 78 -22.23 -0.25 14.03
N MET A 79 -21.55 -1.22 14.66
CA MET A 79 -21.10 -1.14 16.04
C MET A 79 -19.63 -0.68 16.16
N ARG A 80 -18.92 -0.55 15.04
CA ARG A 80 -17.53 -0.09 15.01
C ARG A 80 -17.52 1.42 15.10
N LYS A 81 -16.54 1.98 15.83
CA LYS A 81 -16.36 3.43 15.98
C LYS A 81 -15.38 4.01 14.98
N ASN A 82 -14.47 3.18 14.49
CA ASN A 82 -13.35 3.61 13.65
C ASN A 82 -13.22 2.69 12.43
N TYR A 83 -12.63 3.24 11.38
CA TYR A 83 -12.28 2.49 10.18
C TYR A 83 -10.99 3.00 9.55
N ILE A 84 -10.34 2.14 8.76
CA ILE A 84 -9.20 2.53 7.92
C ILE A 84 -9.73 2.82 6.53
N LEU A 85 -9.39 3.99 6.01
CA LEU A 85 -9.60 4.37 4.62
C LEU A 85 -8.29 4.22 3.85
N LEU A 86 -8.31 3.35 2.85
CA LEU A 86 -7.21 3.14 1.93
C LEU A 86 -7.53 3.73 0.57
N ASP A 87 -6.60 4.54 0.10
CA ASP A 87 -6.60 5.09 -1.25
C ASP A 87 -5.53 4.38 -2.06
N THR A 88 -5.94 3.55 -3.01
CA THR A 88 -5.05 2.80 -3.90
C THR A 88 -4.88 3.51 -5.24
N ASN A 89 -5.17 4.81 -5.34
CA ASN A 89 -5.22 5.56 -6.59
C ASN A 89 -6.21 5.01 -7.63
N HIS A 90 -7.19 4.22 -7.17
CA HIS A 90 -8.26 3.65 -7.98
C HIS A 90 -9.59 3.92 -7.29
N TRP A 91 -10.63 4.13 -8.08
CA TRP A 91 -11.99 4.23 -7.58
C TRP A 91 -12.67 2.84 -7.59
N PRO A 92 -13.43 2.48 -6.55
CA PRO A 92 -13.65 3.20 -5.28
C PRO A 92 -12.49 3.06 -4.28
N GLN A 93 -12.47 3.93 -3.27
CA GLN A 93 -11.57 3.76 -2.11
C GLN A 93 -11.96 2.54 -1.29
N ILE A 94 -11.04 2.03 -0.47
CA ILE A 94 -11.25 0.81 0.28
C ILE A 94 -11.42 1.12 1.76
N GLY A 95 -12.55 0.69 2.31
CA GLY A 95 -12.87 0.82 3.74
C GLY A 95 -12.68 -0.50 4.48
N LEU A 96 -11.91 -0.47 5.56
CA LEU A 96 -11.68 -1.60 6.45
C LEU A 96 -12.20 -1.31 7.85
N THR A 97 -12.89 -2.29 8.42
CA THR A 97 -13.43 -2.26 9.77
C THR A 97 -13.10 -3.58 10.45
N MET A 98 -12.85 -3.52 11.75
CA MET A 98 -12.51 -4.66 12.60
C MET A 98 -12.59 -4.20 14.06
N ASP A 99 -12.24 -5.07 15.00
CA ASP A 99 -12.11 -4.68 16.41
C ASP A 99 -11.03 -3.61 16.62
N ASP A 100 -11.22 -2.70 17.58
CA ASP A 100 -10.38 -1.49 17.70
C ASP A 100 -8.89 -1.82 17.84
N ASN A 101 -8.54 -2.83 18.64
CA ASN A 101 -7.15 -3.27 18.81
C ASN A 101 -6.55 -3.78 17.49
N ASP A 102 -7.30 -4.58 16.75
CA ASP A 102 -6.88 -5.10 15.45
C ASP A 102 -6.74 -3.99 14.42
N LEU A 103 -7.68 -3.04 14.43
CA LEU A 103 -7.71 -1.89 13.53
C LEU A 103 -6.45 -1.06 13.71
N ILE A 104 -6.10 -0.74 14.96
CA ILE A 104 -4.91 0.04 15.30
C ILE A 104 -3.64 -0.70 14.88
N ASN A 105 -3.55 -2.00 15.18
CA ASN A 105 -2.38 -2.82 14.82
C ASN A 105 -2.17 -2.92 13.30
N VAL A 106 -3.25 -3.18 12.55
CA VAL A 106 -3.23 -3.24 11.08
C VAL A 106 -2.89 -1.86 10.49
N TYR A 107 -3.49 -0.79 11.00
CA TYR A 107 -3.21 0.58 10.56
C TYR A 107 -1.72 0.93 10.69
N TYR A 108 -1.13 0.71 11.87
CA TYR A 108 0.30 1.01 12.09
C TYR A 108 1.22 0.15 11.24
N LEU A 109 0.90 -1.13 11.04
CA LEU A 109 1.67 -2.00 10.17
C LEU A 109 1.65 -1.50 8.72
N ILE A 110 0.47 -1.18 8.18
CA ILE A 110 0.32 -0.66 6.82
C ILE A 110 1.12 0.64 6.67
N LYS A 111 0.97 1.59 7.61
CA LYS A 111 1.70 2.87 7.58
C LYS A 111 3.21 2.67 7.60
N LYS A 112 3.72 1.81 8.48
CA LYS A 112 5.14 1.47 8.56
C LYS A 112 5.66 0.90 7.24
N LYS A 113 4.90 -0.01 6.62
CA LYS A 113 5.27 -0.65 5.35
C LYS A 113 5.25 0.33 4.17
N MET A 114 4.27 1.23 4.11
CA MET A 114 4.22 2.31 3.12
C MET A 114 5.45 3.23 3.22
N SER A 115 5.81 3.68 4.43
CA SER A 115 6.94 4.60 4.64
C SER A 115 8.29 3.96 4.32
N PHE A 116 8.51 2.70 4.71
CA PHE A 116 9.75 1.98 4.40
C PHE A 116 9.97 1.85 2.89
N ASN A 117 8.89 1.59 2.14
CA ASN A 117 8.99 1.46 0.69
C ASN A 117 9.23 2.81 0.01
N GLN A 118 8.63 3.90 0.49
CA GLN A 118 8.94 5.25 0.00
C GLN A 118 10.42 5.59 0.20
N SER A 119 11.00 5.35 1.38
CA SER A 119 12.43 5.59 1.61
C SER A 119 13.34 4.77 0.69
N ASN A 120 12.98 3.51 0.40
CA ASN A 120 13.75 2.67 -0.52
C ASN A 120 13.66 3.18 -1.97
N ILE A 121 12.48 3.60 -2.42
CA ILE A 121 12.28 4.16 -3.77
C ILE A 121 13.12 5.44 -3.95
N TYR A 122 13.13 6.34 -2.96
CA TYR A 122 13.99 7.54 -3.02
C TYR A 122 15.47 7.18 -3.14
N ASN A 123 15.95 6.21 -2.36
CA ASN A 123 17.34 5.78 -2.39
C ASN A 123 17.72 5.10 -3.72
N GLU A 124 16.85 4.26 -4.28
CA GLU A 124 17.07 3.61 -5.57
C GLU A 124 17.12 4.62 -6.72
N ASN A 125 16.23 5.62 -6.73
CA ASN A 125 16.24 6.69 -7.74
C ASN A 125 17.50 7.55 -7.65
N LEU A 126 17.96 7.89 -6.44
CA LEU A 126 19.24 8.61 -6.23
C LEU A 126 20.44 7.84 -6.77
N ILE A 127 20.48 6.52 -6.56
CA ILE A 127 21.55 5.65 -7.08
C ILE A 127 21.48 5.58 -8.62
N TYR A 128 20.28 5.43 -9.19
CA TYR A 128 20.09 5.38 -10.63
C TYR A 128 20.55 6.67 -11.31
N ASP A 129 20.11 7.84 -10.83
CA ASP A 129 20.51 9.14 -11.38
C ASP A 129 22.02 9.36 -11.29
N SER A 130 22.64 8.98 -10.17
CA SER A 130 24.10 9.08 -10.00
C SER A 130 24.87 8.22 -11.00
N SER A 131 24.40 6.99 -11.25
CA SER A 131 25.04 6.07 -12.20
C SER A 131 24.97 6.56 -13.64
N LYS A 132 23.85 7.20 -14.02
CA LYS A 132 23.65 7.77 -15.35
C LYS A 132 24.61 8.93 -15.60
N ILE A 133 24.76 9.84 -14.63
CA ILE A 133 25.68 10.99 -14.72
C ILE A 133 27.14 10.52 -14.90
N ILE A 134 27.55 9.47 -14.19
CA ILE A 134 28.90 8.90 -14.33
C ILE A 134 29.11 8.35 -15.74
N SER A 135 28.15 7.60 -16.27
CA SER A 135 28.24 7.03 -17.62
C SER A 135 28.34 8.11 -18.71
N GLU A 136 27.60 9.22 -18.58
CA GLU A 136 27.64 10.33 -19.53
C GLU A 136 29.00 11.04 -19.52
N LYS A 137 29.57 11.26 -18.32
CA LYS A 137 30.90 11.85 -18.16
C LYS A 137 32.01 10.96 -18.70
N GLU A 138 31.92 9.65 -18.52
CA GLU A 138 32.90 8.71 -19.09
C GLU A 138 32.88 8.74 -20.62
N VAL A 139 31.69 8.78 -21.24
CA VAL A 139 31.55 8.89 -22.70
C VAL A 139 32.15 10.19 -23.22
N GLU A 140 31.94 11.31 -22.53
CA GLU A 140 32.51 12.61 -22.91
C GLU A 140 34.04 12.64 -22.78
N TYR A 141 34.59 12.03 -21.73
CA TYR A 141 36.03 11.89 -21.53
C TYR A 141 36.69 11.01 -22.61
N GLN A 142 36.06 9.89 -22.99
CA GLN A 142 36.59 9.04 -24.07
C GLN A 142 36.58 9.75 -25.42
N LYS A 143 35.56 10.59 -25.71
CA LYS A 143 35.51 11.42 -26.91
C LYS A 143 36.62 12.47 -26.94
N SER A 144 36.92 13.11 -25.81
CA SER A 144 38.00 14.11 -25.74
C SER A 144 39.38 13.48 -25.97
N LEU A 145 39.64 12.28 -25.43
CA LEU A 145 40.87 11.53 -25.67
C LEU A 145 41.05 11.10 -27.14
N GLN A 146 39.96 10.75 -27.82
CA GLN A 146 40.01 10.40 -29.25
C GLN A 146 40.32 11.60 -30.16
N ASN A 147 39.89 12.81 -29.76
CA ASN A 147 40.20 14.03 -30.49
C ASN A 147 41.66 14.48 -30.30
N ILE A 148 42.25 14.23 -29.13
CA ILE A 148 43.67 14.54 -28.86
C ILE A 148 44.61 13.64 -29.67
N LYS A 149 44.23 12.38 -29.93
CA LYS A 149 45.05 11.42 -30.71
C LYS A 149 45.00 11.61 -32.24
N LYS A 150 44.16 12.53 -32.74
CA LYS A 150 43.99 12.81 -34.18
C LYS A 150 44.70 14.08 -34.67
N ASN A 151 45.34 14.81 -33.75
CA ASN A 151 46.24 15.93 -34.03
C ASN A 151 47.69 15.51 -33.75
#